data_AF-A0A1W9GR11-F1
#
_entry.id   AF-A0A1W9GR11-F1
#
_cell.length_a   1.000
_cell.length_b   1.000
_cell.length_c   1.000
_cell.angle_alpha   90.00
_cell.angle_beta   90.00
_cell.angle_gamma   90.00
#
_symmetry.space_group_name_H-M   'P 1'
#
loop_
_entity.id
_entity.type
_entity.pdbx_description
1 polymer ?
#
loop_
_entity_poly.entity_id
_entity_poly.type
_entity_poly.pdbx_seq_one_letter_code
_entity_poly.pdbx_strand_id
1 'polypeptide(L)'
;MVSVQIFGQTLRAVIEESELEVPVTGPTTVKQLIEAHPERLGPLLQYVKSREALITINKKIGSEDSPVRDGDVVKLAFQSRASYDGTRDIPT
;
A
#
# COMPACT_ATOMS: atom_id res chain seq x y z
N MET A 1 -14.10 9.22 -5.92
CA MET A 1 -13.67 8.34 -4.83
C MET A 1 -12.42 7.60 -5.25
N VAL A 2 -11.51 7.28 -4.34
CA VAL A 2 -10.40 6.34 -4.57
C VAL A 2 -10.75 5.01 -3.93
N SER A 3 -10.57 3.91 -4.65
CA SER A 3 -10.72 2.56 -4.09
C SER A 3 -9.36 2.10 -3.57
N VAL A 4 -9.27 1.76 -2.28
CA VAL A 4 -8.07 1.20 -1.65
C VAL A 4 -8.31 -0.26 -1.35
N GLN A 5 -7.46 -1.13 -1.86
CA GLN A 5 -7.55 -2.58 -1.70
C GLN A 5 -6.32 -3.16 -1.00
N ILE A 6 -6.54 -3.92 0.06
CA ILE A 6 -5.49 -4.45 0.94
C ILE A 6 -5.35 -5.96 0.75
N PHE A 7 -4.13 -6.37 0.42
CA PHE A 7 -3.76 -7.75 0.15
C PHE A 7 -2.61 -8.22 1.03
N GLY A 8 -2.59 -9.53 1.28
CA GLY A 8 -1.62 -10.18 2.15
C GLY A 8 -2.08 -10.21 3.59
N GLN A 9 -1.88 -11.35 4.26
CA GLN A 9 -2.32 -11.58 5.63
C GLN A 9 -1.67 -10.60 6.61
N THR A 10 -0.41 -10.20 6.36
CA THR A 10 0.30 -9.23 7.21
C THR A 10 -0.38 -7.86 7.24
N LEU A 11 -0.75 -7.31 6.08
CA LEU A 11 -1.46 -6.02 6.05
C LEU A 11 -2.89 -6.17 6.55
N ARG A 12 -3.57 -7.27 6.22
CA ARG A 12 -4.94 -7.56 6.72
C ARG A 12 -5.00 -7.81 8.22
N ALA A 13 -3.91 -8.20 8.87
CA ALA A 13 -3.88 -8.38 10.31
C ALA A 13 -3.90 -7.06 11.09
N VAL A 14 -3.58 -5.94 10.43
CA VAL A 14 -3.52 -4.61 11.06
C VAL A 14 -4.65 -3.68 10.63
N ILE A 15 -5.53 -4.13 9.73
CA ILE A 15 -6.67 -3.34 9.24
C ILE A 15 -7.92 -4.22 9.22
N GLU A 16 -9.06 -3.64 9.59
CA GLU A 16 -10.34 -4.37 9.60
C GLU A 16 -10.91 -4.52 8.20
N GLU A 17 -10.84 -3.45 7.39
CA GLU A 17 -11.40 -3.40 6.05
C GLU A 17 -10.38 -3.84 5.00
N SER A 18 -10.75 -4.83 4.19
CA SER A 18 -9.91 -5.32 3.09
C SER A 18 -10.02 -4.48 1.81
N GLU A 19 -11.11 -3.74 1.67
CA GLU A 19 -11.37 -2.84 0.56
C GLU A 19 -12.22 -1.69 1.08
N LEU A 20 -11.84 -0.46 0.75
CA LEU A 20 -12.55 0.72 1.16
C LEU A 20 -12.51 1.81 0.10
N GLU A 21 -13.57 2.59 0.03
CA GLU A 21 -13.59 3.82 -0.74
C GLU A 21 -13.27 5.00 0.17
N VAL A 22 -12.38 5.86 -0.31
CA VAL A 22 -11.94 7.07 0.39
C VAL A 22 -12.13 8.30 -0.49
N PRO A 23 -12.73 9.38 0.02
CA PRO A 23 -12.87 10.61 -0.74
C PRO A 23 -11.53 11.32 -0.87
N VAL A 24 -11.30 11.97 -2.01
CA VAL A 24 -10.11 12.77 -2.27
C VAL A 24 -10.51 14.15 -2.73
N THR A 25 -10.13 15.18 -1.96
CA THR A 25 -10.52 16.58 -2.18
C THR A 25 -9.40 17.41 -2.79
N GLY A 26 -8.63 16.83 -3.72
CA GLY A 26 -7.56 17.53 -4.43
C GLY A 26 -6.39 16.62 -4.83
N PRO A 27 -5.31 17.19 -5.42
CA PRO A 27 -4.11 16.43 -5.70
C PRO A 27 -3.53 15.85 -4.40
N THR A 28 -3.39 14.52 -4.34
CA THR A 28 -2.81 13.82 -3.19
C THR A 28 -1.83 12.76 -3.66
N THR A 29 -1.07 12.19 -2.72
CA THR A 29 -0.19 11.04 -2.91
C THR A 29 -0.70 9.85 -2.14
N VAL A 30 -0.19 8.65 -2.39
CA VAL A 30 -0.55 7.44 -1.62
C VAL A 30 -0.27 7.64 -0.12
N LYS A 31 0.86 8.25 0.21
CA LYS A 31 1.22 8.58 1.60
C LYS A 31 0.21 9.55 2.22
N GLN A 32 -0.07 10.66 1.55
CA GLN A 32 -1.01 11.67 2.06
C GLN A 32 -2.44 11.11 2.16
N LEU A 33 -2.85 10.22 1.27
CA LEU A 33 -4.14 9.53 1.34
C LEU A 33 -4.26 8.70 2.63
N ILE A 34 -3.21 7.97 2.98
CA ILE A 34 -3.14 7.16 4.21
C ILE A 34 -3.11 8.07 5.45
N GLU A 35 -2.29 9.13 5.42
CA GLU A 35 -2.16 10.09 6.53
C GLU A 35 -3.46 10.90 6.77
N ALA A 36 -4.26 11.13 5.73
CA ALA A 36 -5.54 11.82 5.83
C ALA A 36 -6.67 10.96 6.43
N HIS A 37 -6.49 9.64 6.52
CA HIS A 37 -7.48 8.69 7.05
C HIS A 37 -6.85 7.78 8.12
N PRO A 38 -6.29 8.35 9.21
CA PRO A 38 -5.50 7.61 10.18
C PRO A 38 -6.29 6.50 10.89
N GLU A 39 -7.59 6.68 11.10
CA GLU A 39 -8.47 5.73 11.75
C GLU A 39 -8.72 4.46 10.93
N ARG A 40 -8.65 4.54 9.59
CA ARG A 40 -8.86 3.39 8.69
C ARG A 40 -7.56 2.86 8.10
N LEU A 41 -6.67 3.75 7.66
CA LEU A 41 -5.45 3.40 6.91
C LEU A 41 -4.17 3.58 7.72
N GLY A 42 -4.21 4.29 8.85
CA GLY A 42 -3.02 4.62 9.66
C GLY A 42 -2.10 3.44 9.98
N PRO A 43 -2.61 2.25 10.35
CA PRO A 43 -1.75 1.09 10.63
C PRO A 43 -0.87 0.65 9.44
N LEU A 44 -1.28 0.95 8.20
CA LEU A 44 -0.54 0.61 6.98
C LEU A 44 0.67 1.52 6.74
N LEU A 45 0.71 2.70 7.36
CA LEU A 45 1.73 3.72 7.13
C LEU A 45 3.15 3.21 7.45
N GLN A 46 3.29 2.33 8.46
CA GLN A 46 4.58 1.73 8.81
C GLN A 46 5.15 0.87 7.68
N TYR A 47 4.31 0.08 7.01
CA TYR A 47 4.71 -0.82 5.93
C TYR A 47 5.05 -0.06 4.64
N VAL A 48 4.35 1.05 4.40
CA VAL A 48 4.67 1.97 3.31
C VAL A 48 6.05 2.61 3.54
N LYS A 49 6.28 3.16 4.73
CA LYS A 49 7.56 3.79 5.11
C LYS A 49 8.73 2.80 5.13
N SER A 50 8.52 1.56 5.55
CA SER A 50 9.55 0.50 5.57
C SER A 50 9.82 -0.13 4.19
N ARG A 51 9.03 0.25 3.17
CA ARG A 51 9.00 -0.34 1.81
C ARG A 51 8.62 -1.83 1.81
N GLU A 52 7.87 -2.25 2.81
CA GLU A 52 7.31 -3.61 2.94
C GLU A 52 5.88 -3.70 2.37
N ALA A 53 5.35 -2.60 1.83
CA ALA A 53 4.14 -2.58 1.03
C ALA A 53 4.48 -2.34 -0.45
N LEU A 54 4.07 -3.27 -1.32
CA LEU A 54 4.01 -3.05 -2.76
C LEU A 54 2.79 -2.21 -3.07
N ILE A 55 3.01 -1.07 -3.72
CA ILE A 55 1.98 -0.11 -4.08
C ILE A 55 1.72 -0.21 -5.57
N THR A 56 0.45 -0.35 -5.95
CA THR A 56 0.03 -0.22 -7.35
C THR A 56 -1.13 0.74 -7.49
N ILE A 57 -1.10 1.56 -8.54
CA ILE A 57 -2.18 2.48 -8.91
C ILE A 57 -2.63 2.09 -10.30
N ASN A 58 -3.90 1.71 -10.46
CA ASN A 58 -4.46 1.25 -11.73
C ASN A 58 -3.58 0.18 -12.41
N LYS A 59 -3.16 -0.83 -11.63
CA LYS A 59 -2.30 -1.96 -12.04
C LYS A 59 -0.85 -1.58 -12.42
N LYS A 60 -0.44 -0.32 -12.23
CA LYS A 60 0.94 0.13 -12.43
C LYS A 60 1.65 0.22 -11.09
N ILE A 61 2.92 -0.23 -11.03
CA ILE A 61 3.73 -0.12 -9.83
C ILE A 61 3.98 1.36 -9.52
N GLY A 62 3.79 1.73 -8.27
CA GLY A 62 4.02 3.08 -7.75
C GLY A 62 4.84 3.07 -6.48
N SER A 63 4.94 4.24 -5.87
CA SER A 63 5.62 4.53 -4.61
C SER A 63 4.68 5.31 -3.69
N GLU A 64 5.13 5.56 -2.47
CA GLU A 64 4.38 6.37 -1.49
C GLU A 64 4.11 7.80 -1.97
N ASP A 65 5.02 8.36 -2.79
CA ASP A 65 4.92 9.69 -3.38
C ASP A 65 4.15 9.71 -4.71
N SER A 66 3.66 8.55 -5.18
CA SER A 66 2.93 8.51 -6.43
C SER A 66 1.60 9.24 -6.32
N PRO A 67 1.23 10.06 -7.33
CA PRO A 67 0.01 10.84 -7.28
C PRO A 67 -1.21 9.93 -7.40
N VAL A 68 -2.25 10.25 -6.64
CA VAL A 68 -3.54 9.56 -6.65
C VAL A 68 -4.64 10.57 -6.98
N ARG A 69 -5.60 10.15 -7.80
CA ARG A 69 -6.72 10.97 -8.28
C ARG A 69 -8.04 10.26 -8.05
N ASP A 70 -9.10 11.05 -8.10
CA ASP A 70 -10.47 10.53 -8.08
C ASP A 70 -10.67 9.48 -9.19
N GLY A 71 -11.22 8.32 -8.82
CA GLY A 71 -11.43 7.18 -9.70
C GLY A 71 -10.27 6.18 -9.73
N ASP A 72 -9.14 6.47 -9.09
CA ASP A 72 -8.01 5.53 -9.03
C ASP A 72 -8.30 4.34 -8.13
N VAL A 73 -7.72 3.20 -8.50
CA VAL A 73 -7.66 2.00 -7.66
C VAL A 73 -6.24 1.86 -7.14
N VAL A 74 -6.06 2.07 -5.84
CA VAL A 74 -4.81 1.90 -5.11
C VAL A 74 -4.82 0.54 -4.44
N LYS A 75 -3.86 -0.30 -4.78
CA LYS A 75 -3.69 -1.61 -4.15
C LYS A 75 -2.39 -1.64 -3.35
N LEU A 76 -2.51 -2.12 -2.11
CA LEU A 76 -1.42 -2.32 -1.17
C LEU A 76 -1.29 -3.82 -0.89
N ALA A 77 -0.10 -4.37 -1.12
CA ALA A 77 0.19 -5.77 -0.82
C ALA A 77 1.46 -5.87 0.01
N PHE A 78 1.47 -6.73 1.04
CA PHE A 78 2.71 -7.00 1.76
C PHE A 78 3.77 -7.59 0.82
N GLN A 79 4.97 -7.04 0.83
CA GLN A 79 6.16 -7.60 0.21
C GLN A 79 7.22 -7.78 1.30
N SER A 80 7.64 -9.03 1.52
CA SER A 80 8.72 -9.32 2.47
C SER A 80 10.02 -8.73 1.95
N ARG A 81 10.83 -8.17 2.86
CA ARG A 81 12.19 -7.72 2.60
C ARG A 81 13.17 -8.83 2.23
N ALA A 82 12.73 -10.10 2.24
CA ALA A 82 13.49 -11.23 1.74
C ALA A 82 13.81 -11.02 0.26
N SER A 83 14.90 -10.29 0.04
CA SER A 83 15.63 -10.23 -1.20
C SER A 83 16.16 -11.65 -1.38
N TYR A 84 15.39 -12.51 -2.04
CA TYR A 84 15.91 -13.74 -2.62
C TYR A 84 16.83 -13.32 -3.77
N ASP A 85 17.99 -12.81 -3.37
CA ASP A 85 19.22 -12.81 -4.13
C ASP A 85 19.58 -14.29 -4.24
N GLY A 86 19.05 -14.96 -5.27
CA GLY A 86 19.22 -16.40 -5.51
C GLY A 86 20.68 -16.89 -5.60
N THR A 87 21.66 -16.03 -5.33
CA THR A 87 23.08 -16.35 -5.15
C THR A 87 23.40 -16.86 -3.74
N ARG A 88 22.61 -16.51 -2.71
CA ARG A 88 22.89 -16.86 -1.30
C ARG A 88 22.06 -18.02 -0.74
N ASP A 89 21.03 -18.46 -1.45
CA ASP A 89 20.12 -19.51 -1.01
C ASP A 89 20.44 -20.90 -1.60
N ILE A 90 21.63 -21.09 -2.20
CA ILE A 90 22.11 -22.42 -2.58
C ILE A 90 22.59 -23.17 -1.31
N PRO A 91 21.96 -24.29 -0.93
CA PRO A 91 22.47 -25.12 0.15
C PRO A 91 23.88 -25.60 -0.22
N THR A 92 24.84 -25.44 0.70
CA THR A 92 26.18 -26.06 0.56
C THR A 92 26.12 -27.51 1.03
#